data_AF-A0A6P2DDZ8-F1
#
_entry.id   AF-A0A6P2DDZ8-F1
#
_cell.length_a   1.000
_cell.length_b   1.000
_cell.length_c   1.000
_cell.angle_alpha   90.00
_cell.angle_beta   90.00
_cell.angle_gamma   90.00
#
_symmetry.space_group_name_H-M   'P 1'
#
loop_
_entity.id
_entity.type
_entity.pdbx_description
1 polymer ?
#
loop_
_entity_poly.entity_id
_entity_poly.type
_entity_poly.pdbx_seq_one_letter_code
_entity_poly.pdbx_strand_id
1 'polypeptide(L)'
;MRYYALLAFVLFLTPDLQAAEPKLDELAPHASGVALVEVVSVEEYDARPADGDAGVCFKFKLVRGSGEFRSEVRVTTAPGGLRPPGFVPKPSLPLKPDSLKKGERYWLAFASGCDYEKHNQGIIDFLGEKDPKAKVLDAAVKADTFRWHPQYDPKTKLTYGRVSEKDKWRVRVEKDAKVLWEKEIPGTRVDAYASWGLWGGLSAFEVKMPACGVLLLAETHTRLGKDNEFGLEAGAYYINTGFDPETGMRRAICVRFPQGPSVTRMNREYDADTGLAVHEERYDTVLTGGKAVGAKTESWYRKITRTFAPAGKLAREDIFFYDADIAESEKRWVQVKP
;
A
#
# COMPACT_ATOMS: atom_id res chain seq x y z
N MET A 1 17.58 18.03 -81.62
CA MET A 1 18.26 18.37 -80.34
C MET A 1 17.16 18.63 -79.33
N ARG A 2 16.93 17.70 -78.38
CA ARG A 2 17.55 17.68 -77.03
C ARG A 2 16.89 18.75 -76.14
N TYR A 3 16.15 18.50 -75.05
CA TYR A 3 16.06 17.37 -74.11
C TYR A 3 14.63 17.25 -73.53
N TYR A 4 14.08 16.04 -73.53
CA TYR A 4 13.17 15.57 -72.47
C TYR A 4 14.07 15.00 -71.37
N ALA A 5 14.09 15.56 -70.16
CA ALA A 5 14.78 14.95 -69.04
C ALA A 5 14.24 15.42 -67.68
N LEU A 6 13.71 14.45 -66.95
CA LEU A 6 13.58 14.36 -65.48
C LEU A 6 12.66 15.36 -64.78
N LEU A 7 11.36 15.07 -64.87
CA LEU A 7 10.39 15.36 -63.81
C LEU A 7 10.00 14.04 -63.13
N ALA A 8 11.01 13.29 -62.68
CA ALA A 8 10.88 12.04 -61.96
C ALA A 8 12.20 11.79 -61.24
N PHE A 9 12.36 12.32 -60.02
CA PHE A 9 13.25 11.84 -58.94
C PHE A 9 13.43 12.92 -57.86
N VAL A 10 12.37 13.34 -57.17
CA VAL A 10 12.50 14.00 -55.85
C VAL A 10 11.41 13.44 -54.93
N LEU A 11 11.43 12.12 -54.73
CA LEU A 11 10.50 11.43 -53.81
C LEU A 11 11.21 10.34 -52.99
N PHE A 12 12.54 10.40 -52.87
CA PHE A 12 13.35 9.37 -52.19
C PHE A 12 14.47 9.92 -51.31
N LEU A 13 14.23 11.01 -50.59
CA LEU A 13 15.14 11.48 -49.53
C LEU A 13 14.38 12.11 -48.36
N THR A 14 13.31 11.46 -47.89
CA THR A 14 13.04 11.53 -46.45
C THR A 14 13.89 10.42 -45.84
N PRO A 15 14.95 10.72 -45.07
CA PRO A 15 15.50 9.69 -44.19
C PRO A 15 14.32 9.17 -43.39
N ASP A 16 14.24 7.84 -43.26
CA ASP A 16 13.24 7.16 -42.45
C ASP A 16 12.94 8.03 -41.22
N LEU A 17 11.72 8.59 -41.17
CA LEU A 17 11.08 8.94 -39.92
C LEU A 17 10.83 7.60 -39.24
N GLN A 18 11.90 6.95 -38.77
CA GLN A 18 11.82 5.95 -37.74
C GLN A 18 11.15 6.68 -36.59
N ALA A 19 9.85 6.40 -36.42
CA ALA A 19 9.14 6.81 -35.23
C ALA A 19 10.03 6.40 -34.06
N ALA A 20 10.45 7.39 -33.26
CA ALA A 20 11.32 7.14 -32.12
C ALA A 20 10.73 6.00 -31.31
N GLU A 21 11.56 5.03 -30.92
CA GLU A 21 11.08 3.94 -30.08
C GLU A 21 10.42 4.54 -28.83
N PRO A 22 9.20 4.10 -28.48
CA PRO A 22 8.48 4.70 -27.36
C PRO A 22 9.26 4.48 -26.07
N LYS A 23 9.24 5.47 -25.18
CA LYS A 23 9.86 5.31 -23.85
C LYS A 23 8.95 4.50 -22.94
N LEU A 24 9.53 3.81 -21.96
CA LEU A 24 8.76 3.06 -20.96
C LEU A 24 7.74 3.96 -20.25
N ASP A 25 8.15 5.18 -19.89
CA ASP A 25 7.27 6.15 -19.21
C ASP A 25 6.12 6.67 -20.09
N GLU A 26 6.18 6.50 -21.41
CA GLU A 26 5.06 6.84 -22.31
C GLU A 26 4.01 5.73 -22.34
N LEU A 27 4.45 4.47 -22.24
CA LEU A 27 3.57 3.29 -22.27
C LEU A 27 3.05 2.88 -20.88
N ALA A 28 3.84 3.12 -19.84
CA ALA A 28 3.60 2.65 -18.48
C ALA A 28 3.97 3.74 -17.43
N PRO A 29 3.47 4.99 -17.57
CA PRO A 29 3.77 6.06 -16.61
C PRO A 29 3.37 5.67 -15.19
N HIS A 30 4.33 5.69 -14.28
CA HIS A 30 4.12 5.35 -12.86
C HIS A 30 3.50 3.95 -12.63
N ALA A 31 3.72 3.02 -13.56
CA ALA A 31 3.19 1.67 -13.43
C ALA A 31 3.73 0.97 -12.18
N SER A 32 2.87 0.21 -11.52
CA SER A 32 3.25 -0.63 -10.39
C SER A 32 3.94 -1.92 -10.85
N GLY A 33 3.71 -2.30 -12.09
CA GLY A 33 4.30 -3.46 -12.73
C GLY A 33 3.85 -3.60 -14.18
N VAL A 34 4.56 -4.44 -14.92
CA VAL A 34 4.22 -4.80 -16.30
C VAL A 34 4.32 -6.30 -16.46
N ALA A 35 3.39 -6.89 -17.23
CA ALA A 35 3.40 -8.33 -17.46
C ALA A 35 2.87 -8.70 -18.84
N LEU A 36 3.45 -9.77 -19.38
CA LEU A 36 2.83 -10.57 -20.44
C LEU A 36 1.93 -11.61 -19.76
N VAL A 37 0.65 -11.58 -20.12
CA VAL A 37 -0.37 -12.48 -19.59
C VAL A 37 -1.07 -13.24 -20.71
N GLU A 38 -1.56 -14.43 -20.39
CA GLU A 38 -2.52 -15.18 -21.21
C GLU A 38 -3.92 -15.05 -20.59
N VAL A 39 -4.92 -14.73 -21.40
CA VAL A 39 -6.32 -14.65 -20.95
C VAL A 39 -6.87 -16.06 -20.86
N VAL A 40 -7.05 -16.57 -19.64
CA VAL A 40 -7.55 -17.94 -19.42
C VAL A 40 -9.06 -18.01 -19.29
N SER A 41 -9.70 -16.90 -18.91
CA SER A 41 -11.16 -16.80 -18.81
C SER A 41 -11.66 -15.40 -19.11
N VAL A 42 -12.85 -15.32 -19.70
CA VAL A 42 -13.64 -14.10 -19.90
C VAL A 42 -15.05 -14.45 -19.43
N GLU A 43 -15.47 -13.91 -18.30
CA GLU A 43 -16.72 -14.27 -17.62
C GLU A 43 -17.56 -13.02 -17.41
N GLU A 44 -18.83 -13.08 -17.79
CA GLU A 44 -19.79 -12.07 -17.35
C GLU A 44 -20.15 -12.31 -15.88
N TYR A 45 -20.36 -11.22 -15.15
CA TYR A 45 -20.85 -11.26 -13.78
C TYR A 45 -21.96 -10.23 -13.57
N ASP A 46 -22.90 -10.54 -12.69
CA ASP A 46 -23.94 -9.63 -12.25
C ASP A 46 -24.16 -9.79 -10.73
N ALA A 47 -23.59 -8.87 -9.97
CA ALA A 47 -23.71 -8.84 -8.51
C ALA A 47 -24.74 -7.80 -8.03
N ARG A 48 -25.50 -7.17 -8.94
CA ARG A 48 -26.51 -6.16 -8.60
C ARG A 48 -27.59 -6.62 -7.62
N PRO A 49 -28.00 -7.91 -7.59
CA PRO A 49 -28.91 -8.40 -6.55
C PRO A 49 -28.40 -8.26 -5.11
N ALA A 50 -27.09 -8.07 -4.92
CA ALA A 50 -26.45 -7.86 -3.62
C ALA A 50 -25.70 -6.51 -3.57
N ASP A 51 -26.25 -5.49 -4.24
CA ASP A 51 -25.68 -4.13 -4.37
C ASP A 51 -24.30 -4.05 -5.05
N GLY A 52 -23.83 -5.14 -5.66
CA GLY A 52 -22.58 -5.19 -6.41
C GLY A 52 -22.72 -4.77 -7.86
N ASP A 53 -21.60 -4.64 -8.56
CA ASP A 53 -21.58 -4.25 -9.98
C ASP A 53 -21.92 -5.42 -10.93
N ALA A 54 -22.20 -5.10 -12.18
CA ALA A 54 -22.22 -6.06 -13.29
C ALA A 54 -21.17 -5.68 -14.34
N GLY A 55 -20.63 -6.69 -15.03
CA GLY A 55 -19.55 -6.47 -15.98
C GLY A 55 -18.91 -7.73 -16.54
N VAL A 56 -17.69 -7.57 -17.04
CA VAL A 56 -16.84 -8.66 -17.53
C VAL A 56 -15.62 -8.78 -16.63
N CYS A 57 -15.29 -10.00 -16.24
CA CYS A 57 -14.06 -10.35 -15.52
C CYS A 57 -13.11 -11.10 -16.46
N PHE A 58 -11.93 -10.53 -16.66
CA PHE A 58 -10.83 -11.17 -17.38
C PHE A 58 -9.91 -11.83 -16.36
N LYS A 59 -9.72 -13.14 -16.46
CA LYS A 59 -8.76 -13.89 -15.63
C LYS A 59 -7.50 -14.18 -16.43
N PHE A 60 -6.36 -14.01 -15.79
CA PHE A 60 -5.05 -14.07 -16.40
C PHE A 60 -4.18 -15.17 -15.81
N LYS A 61 -3.40 -15.80 -16.67
CA LYS A 61 -2.22 -16.57 -16.27
C LYS A 61 -0.99 -15.75 -16.60
N LEU A 62 -0.13 -15.53 -15.60
CA LEU A 62 1.14 -14.85 -15.81
C LEU A 62 2.06 -15.69 -16.70
N VAL A 63 2.58 -15.10 -17.77
CA VAL A 63 3.64 -15.70 -18.60
C VAL A 63 5.00 -15.23 -18.11
N ARG A 64 5.17 -13.90 -17.99
CA ARG A 64 6.33 -13.24 -17.36
C ARG A 64 5.96 -11.80 -16.99
N GLY A 65 6.63 -11.22 -16.01
CA GLY A 65 6.40 -9.84 -15.58
C GLY A 65 7.40 -9.37 -14.52
N SER A 66 7.32 -8.09 -14.18
CA SER A 66 8.07 -7.46 -13.09
C SER A 66 7.14 -6.50 -12.35
N GLY A 67 7.25 -6.44 -11.01
CA GLY A 67 6.44 -5.60 -10.14
C GLY A 67 5.09 -6.19 -9.76
N GLU A 68 4.11 -5.31 -9.50
CA GLU A 68 2.76 -5.67 -9.07
C GLU A 68 1.86 -5.98 -10.26
N PHE A 69 1.15 -7.11 -10.20
CA PHE A 69 0.16 -7.52 -11.20
C PHE A 69 -1.01 -8.22 -10.51
N ARG A 70 -2.16 -8.25 -11.20
CA ARG A 70 -3.38 -8.90 -10.71
C ARG A 70 -3.67 -10.14 -11.54
N SER A 71 -4.22 -11.17 -10.90
CA SER A 71 -4.70 -12.38 -11.60
C SER A 71 -6.02 -12.16 -12.33
N GLU A 72 -6.74 -11.08 -12.03
CA GLU A 72 -7.96 -10.70 -12.73
C GLU A 72 -8.13 -9.18 -12.82
N VAL A 73 -8.86 -8.74 -13.84
CA VAL A 73 -9.34 -7.37 -14.00
C VAL A 73 -10.82 -7.39 -14.34
N ARG A 74 -11.58 -6.52 -13.69
CA ARG A 74 -13.02 -6.37 -13.91
C ARG A 74 -13.30 -5.08 -14.65
N VAL A 75 -14.07 -5.18 -15.73
CA VAL A 75 -14.62 -4.05 -16.47
C VAL A 75 -16.10 -3.96 -16.12
N THR A 76 -16.45 -2.97 -15.29
CA THR A 76 -17.84 -2.69 -14.93
C THR A 76 -18.59 -2.12 -16.13
N THR A 77 -19.70 -2.76 -16.51
CA THR A 77 -20.61 -2.29 -17.58
C THR A 77 -21.86 -1.64 -17.01
N ALA A 78 -22.28 -2.05 -15.80
CA ALA A 78 -23.37 -1.42 -15.07
C ALA A 78 -23.04 -1.37 -13.57
N PRO A 79 -23.00 -0.18 -12.96
CA PRO A 79 -22.78 -0.07 -11.52
C PRO A 79 -23.99 -0.56 -10.73
N GLY A 80 -23.75 -1.21 -9.60
CA GLY A 80 -24.77 -1.48 -8.57
C GLY A 80 -24.76 -0.47 -7.43
N GLY A 81 -25.67 -0.71 -6.47
CA GLY A 81 -25.83 0.04 -5.23
C GLY A 81 -26.34 1.48 -5.38
N LEU A 82 -26.76 2.07 -4.26
CA LEU A 82 -27.03 3.50 -4.17
C LEU A 82 -25.70 4.27 -4.22
N ARG A 83 -25.46 4.99 -5.32
CA ARG A 83 -24.26 5.83 -5.45
C ARG A 83 -24.44 7.16 -4.73
N PRO A 84 -23.38 7.73 -4.13
CA PRO A 84 -23.43 9.09 -3.62
C PRO A 84 -23.85 10.07 -4.73
N PRO A 85 -24.63 11.12 -4.42
CA PRO A 85 -24.97 12.15 -5.40
C PRO A 85 -23.72 12.71 -6.08
N GLY A 86 -23.69 12.70 -7.41
CA GLY A 86 -22.56 13.20 -8.22
C GLY A 86 -21.44 12.18 -8.51
N PHE A 87 -21.57 10.92 -8.07
CA PHE A 87 -20.61 9.88 -8.43
C PHE A 87 -20.77 9.48 -9.91
N VAL A 88 -19.90 10.02 -10.76
CA VAL A 88 -19.69 9.55 -12.13
C VAL A 88 -18.24 9.07 -12.20
N PRO A 89 -17.96 7.75 -12.11
CA PRO A 89 -16.61 7.28 -12.35
C PRO A 89 -16.29 7.65 -13.79
N LYS A 90 -15.36 8.59 -14.02
CA LYS A 90 -14.83 8.85 -15.36
C LYS A 90 -14.11 7.57 -15.78
N PRO A 91 -14.63 6.80 -16.76
CA PRO A 91 -13.99 5.56 -17.12
C PRO A 91 -12.67 5.91 -17.82
N SER A 92 -11.53 5.59 -17.20
CA SER A 92 -10.32 5.35 -17.99
C SER A 92 -10.52 3.97 -18.61
N LEU A 93 -10.77 3.90 -19.91
CA LEU A 93 -11.02 2.63 -20.58
C LEU A 93 -9.84 2.30 -21.49
N PRO A 94 -8.67 1.90 -20.96
CA PRO A 94 -7.81 1.05 -21.77
C PRO A 94 -8.57 -0.24 -22.11
N LEU A 95 -9.32 -0.82 -21.15
CA LEU A 95 -10.08 -2.04 -21.40
C LEU A 95 -11.59 -1.79 -21.54
N LYS A 96 -12.16 -2.38 -22.59
CA LYS A 96 -13.59 -2.53 -22.86
C LYS A 96 -13.98 -4.01 -22.64
N PRO A 97 -15.28 -4.32 -22.53
CA PRO A 97 -15.75 -5.70 -22.37
C PRO A 97 -15.26 -6.69 -23.42
N ASP A 98 -14.92 -6.20 -24.62
CA ASP A 98 -14.44 -6.96 -25.77
C ASP A 98 -12.95 -6.76 -26.08
N SER A 99 -12.20 -6.05 -25.23
CA SER A 99 -10.78 -5.73 -25.48
C SER A 99 -9.86 -6.95 -25.54
N LEU A 100 -10.17 -8.00 -24.76
CA LEU A 100 -9.28 -9.15 -24.56
C LEU A 100 -10.00 -10.45 -24.90
N LYS A 101 -9.32 -11.36 -25.59
CA LYS A 101 -9.87 -12.66 -26.01
C LYS A 101 -9.22 -13.81 -25.26
N LYS A 102 -10.04 -14.78 -24.84
CA LYS A 102 -9.58 -16.03 -24.23
C LYS A 102 -8.60 -16.76 -25.15
N GLY A 103 -7.50 -17.25 -24.58
CA GLY A 103 -6.41 -17.95 -25.27
C GLY A 103 -5.39 -17.02 -25.94
N GLU A 104 -5.65 -15.71 -26.01
CA GLU A 104 -4.69 -14.74 -26.53
C GLU A 104 -3.80 -14.18 -25.41
N ARG A 105 -2.67 -13.60 -25.83
CA ARG A 105 -1.68 -13.01 -24.95
C ARG A 105 -1.55 -11.51 -25.17
N TYR A 106 -1.43 -10.80 -24.06
CA TYR A 106 -1.34 -9.35 -24.04
C TYR A 106 -0.29 -8.89 -23.04
N TRP A 107 0.38 -7.80 -23.38
CA TRP A 107 1.13 -7.00 -22.43
C TRP A 107 0.20 -6.05 -21.70
N LEU A 108 0.29 -6.02 -20.38
CA LEU A 108 -0.47 -5.14 -19.50
C LEU A 108 0.48 -4.28 -18.67
N ALA A 109 0.19 -2.98 -18.59
CA ALA A 109 0.78 -2.08 -17.60
C ALA A 109 -0.21 -1.85 -16.46
N PHE A 110 0.18 -2.19 -15.24
CA PHE A 110 -0.69 -2.12 -14.07
C PHE A 110 -0.54 -0.78 -13.35
N ALA A 111 -1.67 -0.20 -12.97
CA ALA A 111 -1.72 1.02 -12.17
C ALA A 111 -1.56 0.72 -10.68
N SER A 112 -1.01 1.72 -9.97
CA SER A 112 -0.94 1.71 -8.51
C SER A 112 -2.34 1.75 -7.89
N GLY A 113 -2.51 1.15 -6.71
CA GLY A 113 -3.80 1.16 -6.00
C GLY A 113 -4.30 2.56 -5.65
N CYS A 114 -3.39 3.50 -5.40
CA CYS A 114 -3.68 4.89 -5.09
C CYS A 114 -4.11 5.73 -6.32
N ASP A 115 -3.88 5.25 -7.54
CA ASP A 115 -4.24 5.95 -8.78
C ASP A 115 -5.62 5.49 -9.31
N TYR A 116 -6.48 4.98 -8.42
CA TYR A 116 -7.80 4.45 -8.77
C TYR A 116 -8.71 5.47 -9.45
N GLU A 117 -8.62 6.75 -9.07
CA GLU A 117 -9.43 7.81 -9.71
C GLU A 117 -9.13 7.96 -11.20
N LYS A 118 -7.86 7.75 -11.60
CA LYS A 118 -7.42 7.84 -12.98
C LYS A 118 -7.44 6.49 -13.70
N HIS A 119 -7.21 5.39 -12.98
CA HIS A 119 -7.09 4.03 -13.51
C HIS A 119 -7.96 3.07 -12.70
N ASN A 120 -9.28 3.26 -12.77
CA ASN A 120 -10.26 2.54 -11.93
C ASN A 120 -10.31 1.02 -12.20
N GLN A 121 -9.84 0.56 -13.36
CA GLN A 121 -9.68 -0.85 -13.71
C GLN A 121 -8.36 -1.45 -13.18
N GLY A 122 -7.45 -0.61 -12.67
CA GLY A 122 -6.09 -1.00 -12.29
C GLY A 122 -5.14 -1.22 -13.48
N ILE A 123 -5.52 -0.77 -14.68
CA ILE A 123 -4.73 -0.89 -15.92
C ILE A 123 -4.46 0.50 -16.48
N ILE A 124 -3.22 0.73 -16.89
CA ILE A 124 -2.77 1.96 -17.55
C ILE A 124 -2.98 1.82 -19.06
N ASP A 125 -2.45 0.75 -19.64
CA ASP A 125 -2.53 0.44 -21.07
C ASP A 125 -2.36 -1.07 -21.33
N PHE A 126 -2.69 -1.51 -22.55
CA PHE A 126 -2.48 -2.87 -23.01
C PHE A 126 -2.04 -2.94 -24.48
N LEU A 127 -1.21 -3.94 -24.80
CA LEU A 127 -0.72 -4.19 -26.16
C LEU A 127 -0.83 -5.68 -26.49
N GLY A 128 -1.00 -6.03 -27.76
CA GLY A 128 -0.91 -7.43 -28.20
C GLY A 128 0.50 -7.99 -28.00
N GLU A 129 0.65 -9.32 -27.82
CA GLU A 129 1.96 -9.98 -27.64
C GLU A 129 2.99 -9.59 -28.72
N LYS A 130 2.53 -9.43 -29.97
CA LYS A 130 3.36 -9.14 -31.14
C LYS A 130 3.46 -7.64 -31.49
N ASP A 131 2.92 -6.75 -30.66
CA ASP A 131 2.99 -5.32 -30.91
C ASP A 131 4.47 -4.86 -30.90
N PRO A 132 4.96 -4.12 -31.91
CA PRO A 132 6.33 -3.64 -31.94
C PRO A 132 6.74 -2.82 -30.71
N LYS A 133 5.81 -2.07 -30.12
CA LYS A 133 6.04 -1.25 -28.91
C LYS A 133 6.25 -2.11 -27.66
N ALA A 134 5.77 -3.35 -27.66
CA ALA A 134 5.89 -4.26 -26.52
C ALA A 134 7.34 -4.68 -26.22
N LYS A 135 8.28 -4.47 -27.16
CA LYS A 135 9.72 -4.69 -26.92
C LYS A 135 10.24 -3.91 -25.72
N VAL A 136 9.71 -2.71 -25.49
CA VAL A 136 10.11 -1.83 -24.37
C VAL A 136 9.65 -2.42 -23.03
N LEU A 137 8.44 -2.98 -22.98
CA LEU A 137 7.91 -3.66 -21.81
C LEU A 137 8.69 -4.96 -21.52
N ASP A 138 9.04 -5.71 -22.57
CA ASP A 138 9.86 -6.92 -22.44
C ASP A 138 11.27 -6.61 -21.92
N ALA A 139 11.90 -5.53 -22.41
CA ALA A 139 13.17 -5.05 -21.89
C ALA A 139 13.07 -4.64 -20.41
N ALA A 140 11.99 -3.96 -20.02
CA ALA A 140 11.76 -3.57 -18.63
C ALA A 140 11.60 -4.77 -17.69
N VAL A 141 10.91 -5.84 -18.14
CA VAL A 141 10.79 -7.12 -17.40
C VAL A 141 12.15 -7.79 -17.27
N LYS A 142 12.94 -7.88 -18.35
CA LYS A 142 14.28 -8.48 -18.33
C LYS A 142 15.25 -7.74 -17.40
N ALA A 143 15.14 -6.42 -17.34
CA ALA A 143 15.91 -5.58 -16.43
C ALA A 143 15.36 -5.54 -14.99
N ASP A 144 14.23 -6.20 -14.73
CA ASP A 144 13.50 -6.17 -13.46
C ASP A 144 13.27 -4.74 -12.94
N THR A 145 12.84 -3.86 -13.86
CA THR A 145 12.69 -2.42 -13.60
C THR A 145 11.72 -2.14 -12.45
N PHE A 146 10.71 -2.99 -12.29
CA PHE A 146 9.66 -2.84 -11.29
C PHE A 146 9.86 -3.73 -10.06
N ARG A 147 11.08 -4.23 -9.81
CA ARG A 147 11.41 -5.13 -8.67
C ARG A 147 10.94 -4.64 -7.31
N TRP A 148 10.81 -3.32 -7.15
CA TRP A 148 10.38 -2.66 -5.92
C TRP A 148 8.86 -2.61 -5.76
N HIS A 149 8.08 -3.23 -6.64
CA HIS A 149 6.61 -3.18 -6.60
C HIS A 149 6.08 -1.75 -6.37
N PRO A 150 6.51 -0.76 -7.17
CA PRO A 150 6.24 0.64 -6.89
C PRO A 150 4.74 0.92 -6.80
N GLN A 151 4.36 1.82 -5.92
CA GLN A 151 3.01 2.35 -5.77
C GLN A 151 3.11 3.87 -5.79
N TYR A 152 2.57 4.48 -6.83
CA TYR A 152 2.51 5.91 -7.01
C TYR A 152 1.22 6.46 -6.40
N ASP A 153 1.36 7.47 -5.55
CA ASP A 153 0.24 8.24 -5.02
C ASP A 153 0.13 9.60 -5.73
N PRO A 154 -0.94 9.85 -6.51
CA PRO A 154 -1.09 11.09 -7.26
C PRO A 154 -1.31 12.32 -6.37
N LYS A 155 -1.72 12.14 -5.09
CA LYS A 155 -1.94 13.27 -4.16
C LYS A 155 -0.63 13.84 -3.64
N THR A 156 0.25 12.97 -3.13
CA THR A 156 1.56 13.38 -2.60
C THR A 156 2.67 13.44 -3.64
N LYS A 157 2.44 12.85 -4.83
CA LYS A 157 3.44 12.66 -5.90
C LYS A 157 4.59 11.74 -5.49
N LEU A 158 4.40 10.93 -4.45
CA LEU A 158 5.39 9.97 -3.98
C LEU A 158 5.18 8.62 -4.64
N THR A 159 6.29 7.94 -4.94
CA THR A 159 6.30 6.52 -5.29
C THR A 159 6.93 5.76 -4.13
N TYR A 160 6.21 4.82 -3.53
CA TYR A 160 6.72 3.97 -2.47
C TYR A 160 6.75 2.52 -2.93
N GLY A 161 7.78 1.78 -2.54
CA GLY A 161 8.02 0.42 -2.99
C GLY A 161 8.63 -0.44 -1.90
N ARG A 162 8.63 -1.75 -2.14
CA ARG A 162 9.16 -2.76 -1.24
C ARG A 162 9.80 -3.93 -1.97
N VAL A 163 10.76 -4.57 -1.31
CA VAL A 163 11.28 -5.89 -1.65
C VAL A 163 11.22 -6.76 -0.39
N SER A 164 10.50 -7.87 -0.45
CA SER A 164 10.38 -8.80 0.68
C SER A 164 11.44 -9.90 0.60
N GLU A 165 12.15 -10.11 1.70
CA GLU A 165 13.06 -11.24 1.91
C GLU A 165 12.51 -12.12 3.05
N LYS A 166 13.20 -13.21 3.40
CA LYS A 166 12.67 -14.22 4.34
C LYS A 166 12.41 -13.65 5.74
N ASP A 167 13.36 -12.87 6.25
CA ASP A 167 13.46 -12.41 7.64
C ASP A 167 13.56 -10.89 7.75
N LYS A 168 13.45 -10.19 6.63
CA LYS A 168 13.49 -8.74 6.52
C LYS A 168 12.85 -8.31 5.22
N TRP A 169 12.61 -7.02 5.10
CA TRP A 169 12.17 -6.43 3.85
C TRP A 169 12.69 -5.01 3.75
N ARG A 170 12.93 -4.57 2.52
CA ARG A 170 13.40 -3.22 2.23
C ARG A 170 12.25 -2.39 1.72
N VAL A 171 12.20 -1.15 2.16
CA VAL A 171 11.22 -0.15 1.76
C VAL A 171 11.96 1.03 1.16
N ARG A 172 11.43 1.55 0.05
CA ARG A 172 12.00 2.69 -0.68
C ARG A 172 10.92 3.71 -0.94
N VAL A 173 11.24 4.99 -0.81
CA VAL A 173 10.37 6.09 -1.25
C VAL A 173 11.13 7.00 -2.21
N GLU A 174 10.45 7.38 -3.28
CA GLU A 174 10.95 8.20 -4.36
C GLU A 174 9.99 9.36 -4.63
N LYS A 175 10.54 10.47 -5.13
CA LYS A 175 9.79 11.61 -5.66
C LYS A 175 10.49 12.06 -6.93
N ASP A 176 9.74 12.21 -8.02
CA ASP A 176 10.29 12.60 -9.32
C ASP A 176 11.49 11.73 -9.76
N ALA A 177 11.35 10.41 -9.62
CA ALA A 177 12.37 9.39 -9.90
C ALA A 177 13.67 9.50 -9.07
N LYS A 178 13.70 10.34 -8.05
CA LYS A 178 14.80 10.44 -7.08
C LYS A 178 14.45 9.70 -5.79
N VAL A 179 15.33 8.81 -5.35
CA VAL A 179 15.23 8.17 -4.03
C VAL A 179 15.36 9.22 -2.93
N LEU A 180 14.32 9.33 -2.10
CA LEU A 180 14.35 10.14 -0.89
C LEU A 180 15.05 9.37 0.23
N TRP A 181 14.65 8.12 0.43
CA TRP A 181 15.25 7.23 1.40
C TRP A 181 14.92 5.76 1.10
N GLU A 182 15.75 4.87 1.65
CA GLU A 182 15.56 3.42 1.66
C GLU A 182 15.85 2.91 3.08
N LYS A 183 15.04 1.98 3.58
CA LYS A 183 15.21 1.38 4.91
C LYS A 183 14.97 -0.12 4.89
N GLU A 184 15.78 -0.82 5.68
CA GLU A 184 15.53 -2.22 6.02
C GLU A 184 14.62 -2.28 7.25
N ILE A 185 13.60 -3.14 7.19
CA ILE A 185 12.66 -3.41 8.26
C ILE A 185 12.81 -4.88 8.65
N PRO A 186 13.15 -5.18 9.92
CA PRO A 186 13.33 -6.56 10.37
C PRO A 186 12.01 -7.31 10.45
N GLY A 187 12.06 -8.63 10.25
CA GLY A 187 10.93 -9.54 10.28
C GLY A 187 10.26 -9.74 8.92
N THR A 188 9.21 -10.57 8.92
CA THR A 188 8.49 -10.94 7.70
C THR A 188 7.30 -10.02 7.49
N ARG A 189 7.15 -9.43 6.30
CA ARG A 189 6.00 -8.60 5.93
C ARG A 189 4.68 -9.34 6.19
N VAL A 190 3.74 -8.70 6.87
CA VAL A 190 2.38 -9.24 7.03
C VAL A 190 1.60 -9.02 5.74
N ASP A 191 0.83 -10.02 5.31
CA ASP A 191 -0.01 -9.96 4.11
C ASP A 191 -1.48 -9.70 4.49
N ALA A 192 -1.78 -8.49 4.96
CA ALA A 192 -3.12 -8.06 5.33
C ALA A 192 -3.45 -6.72 4.67
N TYR A 193 -4.74 -6.43 4.47
CA TYR A 193 -5.18 -5.23 3.73
C TYR A 193 -4.58 -3.92 4.27
N ALA A 194 -4.40 -3.80 5.60
CA ALA A 194 -3.88 -2.60 6.25
C ALA A 194 -2.43 -2.72 6.75
N SER A 195 -1.66 -3.70 6.26
CA SER A 195 -0.27 -3.92 6.71
C SER A 195 0.77 -3.09 5.95
N TRP A 196 0.40 -2.48 4.82
CA TRP A 196 1.31 -1.73 3.96
C TRP A 196 0.59 -0.67 3.14
N GLY A 197 1.13 0.54 3.08
CA GLY A 197 0.64 1.60 2.19
C GLY A 197 0.70 2.98 2.82
N LEU A 198 0.18 3.98 2.11
CA LEU A 198 0.00 5.33 2.64
C LEU A 198 -1.34 5.46 3.34
N TRP A 199 -1.33 6.03 4.55
CA TRP A 199 -2.52 6.18 5.39
C TRP A 199 -2.64 7.59 5.94
N GLY A 200 -3.84 8.18 5.87
CA GLY A 200 -4.16 9.52 6.37
C GLY A 200 -4.30 9.63 7.90
N GLY A 201 -3.62 8.77 8.65
CA GLY A 201 -3.70 8.66 10.11
C GLY A 201 -3.99 7.24 10.59
N LEU A 202 -3.77 7.00 11.88
CA LEU A 202 -4.10 5.75 12.57
C LEU A 202 -5.25 6.05 13.53
N SER A 203 -6.42 5.41 13.33
CA SER A 203 -7.65 5.70 14.10
C SER A 203 -7.53 5.45 15.61
N ALA A 204 -6.45 4.83 16.06
CA ALA A 204 -6.25 4.41 17.44
C ALA A 204 -5.38 5.37 18.28
N PHE A 205 -4.74 6.40 17.70
CA PHE A 205 -3.91 7.36 18.46
C PHE A 205 -3.58 8.64 17.66
N GLU A 206 -3.39 9.75 18.37
CA GLU A 206 -3.21 11.11 17.81
C GLU A 206 -1.76 11.39 17.39
N VAL A 207 -1.30 10.74 16.32
CA VAL A 207 0.03 11.03 15.75
C VAL A 207 0.04 12.42 15.12
N LYS A 208 1.06 13.22 15.45
CA LYS A 208 1.37 14.43 14.68
C LYS A 208 1.73 14.05 13.23
N MET A 209 0.81 14.32 12.32
CA MET A 209 0.96 13.95 10.91
C MET A 209 2.11 14.71 10.23
N PRO A 210 2.83 14.08 9.29
CA PRO A 210 3.77 14.78 8.41
C PRO A 210 3.09 15.87 7.58
N ALA A 211 3.89 16.78 7.00
CA ALA A 211 3.38 17.86 6.17
C ALA A 211 2.57 17.36 4.95
N CYS A 212 2.95 16.22 4.38
CA CYS A 212 2.21 15.56 3.30
C CYS A 212 0.87 14.93 3.72
N GLY A 213 0.54 14.93 5.03
CA GLY A 213 -0.75 14.46 5.55
C GLY A 213 -0.95 12.95 5.56
N VAL A 214 0.09 12.16 5.27
CA VAL A 214 0.04 10.69 5.27
C VAL A 214 1.27 10.07 5.95
N LEU A 215 1.10 8.86 6.47
CA LEU A 215 2.17 7.99 6.95
C LEU A 215 2.33 6.80 6.01
N LEU A 216 3.57 6.38 5.76
CA LEU A 216 3.85 5.08 5.16
C LEU A 216 3.86 4.02 6.24
N LEU A 217 2.85 3.17 6.25
CA LEU A 217 2.73 2.06 7.18
C LEU A 217 3.47 0.83 6.66
N ALA A 218 4.15 0.15 7.57
CA ALA A 218 4.87 -1.07 7.32
C ALA A 218 4.73 -2.01 8.51
N GLU A 219 3.94 -3.07 8.34
CA GLU A 219 3.71 -4.07 9.37
C GLU A 219 4.53 -5.33 9.13
N THR A 220 5.23 -5.74 10.19
CA THR A 220 6.12 -6.89 10.21
C THR A 220 5.71 -7.87 11.31
N HIS A 221 5.79 -9.17 11.01
CA HIS A 221 5.76 -10.24 11.98
C HIS A 221 7.20 -10.55 12.40
N THR A 222 7.48 -10.43 13.70
CA THR A 222 8.81 -10.66 14.24
C THR A 222 8.76 -11.26 15.63
N ARG A 223 9.92 -11.75 16.11
CA ARG A 223 10.10 -12.24 17.48
C ARG A 223 10.98 -11.27 18.26
N LEU A 224 10.41 -10.66 19.29
CA LEU A 224 11.12 -9.77 20.20
C LEU A 224 11.95 -10.56 21.21
N GLY A 225 13.20 -10.13 21.44
CA GLY A 225 14.05 -10.64 22.52
C GLY A 225 13.68 -10.02 23.88
N LYS A 226 14.35 -10.45 24.95
CA LYS A 226 14.13 -9.92 26.31
C LYS A 226 14.48 -8.44 26.44
N ASP A 227 15.48 -7.98 25.68
CA ASP A 227 15.99 -6.61 25.73
C ASP A 227 15.41 -5.73 24.61
N ASN A 228 14.15 -5.94 24.23
CA ASN A 228 13.51 -5.16 23.16
C ASN A 228 13.22 -3.71 23.60
N GLU A 229 13.25 -2.77 22.65
CA GLU A 229 13.03 -1.33 22.91
C GLU A 229 11.62 -0.99 23.44
N PHE A 230 10.69 -1.92 23.37
CA PHE A 230 9.31 -1.74 23.80
C PHE A 230 9.11 -2.11 25.26
N GLY A 231 10.08 -2.78 25.89
CA GLY A 231 9.94 -3.31 27.25
C GLY A 231 8.75 -4.27 27.37
N LEU A 232 8.44 -5.00 26.30
CA LEU A 232 7.44 -6.07 26.26
C LEU A 232 8.10 -7.42 26.56
N GLU A 233 7.31 -8.42 26.93
CA GLU A 233 7.84 -9.78 27.10
C GLU A 233 8.37 -10.34 25.78
N ALA A 234 9.44 -11.14 25.85
CA ALA A 234 9.99 -11.80 24.68
C ALA A 234 8.95 -12.74 24.05
N GLY A 235 8.75 -12.66 22.74
CA GLY A 235 7.65 -13.37 22.10
C GLY A 235 7.44 -12.94 20.64
N ALA A 236 6.46 -13.55 19.98
CA ALA A 236 6.07 -13.19 18.62
C ALA A 236 5.07 -12.03 18.64
N TYR A 237 5.25 -11.05 17.74
CA TYR A 237 4.43 -9.85 17.63
C TYR A 237 4.27 -9.40 16.19
N TYR A 238 3.14 -8.74 15.91
CA TYR A 238 3.02 -7.83 14.78
C TYR A 238 3.44 -6.43 15.21
N ILE A 239 4.31 -5.78 14.43
CA ILE A 239 4.77 -4.41 14.66
C ILE A 239 4.43 -3.61 13.42
N ASN A 240 3.45 -2.71 13.54
CA ASN A 240 3.12 -1.76 12.49
C ASN A 240 3.86 -0.45 12.75
N THR A 241 4.79 -0.11 11.86
CA THR A 241 5.58 1.12 11.96
C THR A 241 5.05 2.15 10.97
N GLY A 242 4.72 3.35 11.44
CA GLY A 242 4.40 4.49 10.62
C GLY A 242 5.62 5.37 10.41
N PHE A 243 6.04 5.52 9.15
CA PHE A 243 7.10 6.43 8.74
C PHE A 243 6.53 7.69 8.11
N ASP A 244 7.23 8.79 8.30
CA ASP A 244 7.08 9.96 7.43
C ASP A 244 7.66 9.60 6.06
N PRO A 245 6.85 9.62 4.98
CA PRO A 245 7.29 9.18 3.68
C PRO A 245 8.27 10.15 3.01
N GLU A 246 8.40 11.39 3.46
CA GLU A 246 9.35 12.34 2.88
C GLU A 246 10.74 12.24 3.51
N THR A 247 10.81 11.85 4.80
CA THR A 247 12.08 11.83 5.57
C THR A 247 12.54 10.43 5.97
N GLY A 248 11.63 9.45 5.97
CA GLY A 248 11.87 8.10 6.49
C GLY A 248 11.93 8.04 8.01
N MET A 249 11.67 9.15 8.71
CA MET A 249 11.67 9.19 10.16
C MET A 249 10.48 8.41 10.72
N ARG A 250 10.75 7.59 11.73
CA ARG A 250 9.72 6.84 12.44
C ARG A 250 8.86 7.84 13.21
N ARG A 251 7.54 7.80 13.01
CA ARG A 251 6.56 8.66 13.69
C ARG A 251 5.74 7.91 14.71
N ALA A 252 5.51 6.63 14.44
CA ALA A 252 4.57 5.83 15.20
C ALA A 252 4.93 4.36 15.15
N ILE A 253 4.64 3.64 16.23
CA ILE A 253 4.61 2.18 16.27
C ILE A 253 3.33 1.71 16.97
N CYS A 254 2.72 0.66 16.44
CA CYS A 254 1.72 -0.15 17.12
C CYS A 254 2.23 -1.60 17.20
N VAL A 255 2.34 -2.15 18.42
CA VAL A 255 2.74 -3.54 18.67
C VAL A 255 1.53 -4.35 19.11
N ARG A 256 1.31 -5.50 18.48
CA ARG A 256 0.11 -6.33 18.65
C ARG A 256 0.49 -7.80 18.73
N PHE A 257 -0.33 -8.61 19.42
CA PHE A 257 -0.17 -10.06 19.38
C PHE A 257 -0.56 -10.63 18.00
N PRO A 258 0.10 -11.71 17.54
CA PRO A 258 -0.17 -12.35 16.27
C PRO A 258 -1.38 -13.30 16.38
N GLN A 259 -2.55 -12.74 16.70
CA GLN A 259 -3.81 -13.48 16.87
C GLN A 259 -5.00 -12.71 16.30
N GLY A 260 -6.10 -13.42 16.05
CA GLY A 260 -7.41 -12.84 15.79
C GLY A 260 -8.31 -12.98 17.02
N PRO A 261 -9.01 -11.93 17.48
CA PRO A 261 -8.91 -10.53 17.06
C PRO A 261 -7.57 -9.89 17.47
N SER A 262 -7.14 -8.84 16.74
CA SER A 262 -5.87 -8.16 17.01
C SER A 262 -5.91 -7.49 18.39
N VAL A 263 -5.00 -7.88 19.28
CA VAL A 263 -4.85 -7.28 20.61
C VAL A 263 -3.64 -6.37 20.62
N THR A 264 -3.88 -5.07 20.74
CA THR A 264 -2.83 -4.06 20.90
C THR A 264 -2.17 -4.18 22.26
N ARG A 265 -0.85 -4.12 22.29
CA ARG A 265 -0.01 -4.17 23.50
C ARG A 265 0.68 -2.85 23.76
N MET A 266 1.03 -2.13 22.71
CA MET A 266 1.67 -0.84 22.83
C MET A 266 1.36 0.02 21.60
N ASN A 267 1.07 1.30 21.82
CA ASN A 267 1.23 2.36 20.85
C ASN A 267 2.34 3.29 21.34
N ARG A 268 3.18 3.77 20.42
CA ARG A 268 4.23 4.74 20.77
C ARG A 268 4.41 5.74 19.64
N GLU A 269 4.48 7.00 20.02
CA GLU A 269 4.70 8.13 19.12
C GLU A 269 6.13 8.65 19.29
N TYR A 270 6.68 9.15 18.19
CA TYR A 270 8.04 9.66 18.12
C TYR A 270 8.06 11.07 17.56
N ASP A 271 8.92 11.88 18.15
CA ASP A 271 9.24 13.20 17.62
C ASP A 271 9.98 13.10 16.28
N ALA A 272 9.63 14.00 15.37
CA ALA A 272 10.16 14.08 14.02
C ALA A 272 11.67 14.24 13.97
N ASP A 273 12.14 15.17 14.80
CA ASP A 273 13.42 15.84 14.66
C ASP A 273 14.47 15.10 15.47
N THR A 274 14.06 14.62 16.64
CA THR A 274 14.91 13.89 17.59
C THR A 274 14.81 12.37 17.45
N GLY A 275 13.72 11.84 16.87
CA GLY A 275 13.44 10.41 16.81
C GLY A 275 13.16 9.77 18.19
N LEU A 276 13.02 10.58 19.24
CA LEU A 276 12.76 10.12 20.60
C LEU A 276 11.26 9.93 20.82
N ALA A 277 10.90 9.01 21.72
CA ALA A 277 9.51 8.80 22.11
C ALA A 277 8.97 10.08 22.78
N VAL A 278 7.75 10.48 22.42
CA VAL A 278 7.02 11.60 23.05
C VAL A 278 5.80 11.13 23.82
N HIS A 279 5.19 10.04 23.37
CA HIS A 279 4.02 9.43 23.96
C HIS A 279 4.07 7.91 23.84
N GLU A 280 3.61 7.20 24.86
CA GLU A 280 3.41 5.75 24.85
C GLU A 280 2.11 5.40 25.56
N GLU A 281 1.33 4.51 24.96
CA GLU A 281 0.22 3.82 25.60
C GLU A 281 0.53 2.33 25.62
N ARG A 282 0.52 1.73 26.82
CA ARG A 282 0.73 0.31 27.01
C ARG A 282 -0.51 -0.35 27.55
N TYR A 283 -0.81 -1.54 27.04
CA TYR A 283 -2.01 -2.29 27.38
C TYR A 283 -1.62 -3.65 27.95
N ASP A 284 -2.08 -3.92 29.16
CA ASP A 284 -1.88 -5.19 29.87
C ASP A 284 -3.22 -5.77 30.28
N THR A 285 -3.35 -7.09 30.22
CA THR A 285 -4.44 -7.80 30.89
C THR A 285 -3.90 -8.24 32.25
N VAL A 286 -4.43 -7.66 33.31
CA VAL A 286 -4.09 -8.04 34.68
C VAL A 286 -5.14 -9.06 35.11
N LEU A 287 -4.77 -10.35 35.02
CA LEU A 287 -5.63 -11.46 35.43
C LEU A 287 -5.61 -11.67 36.96
N THR A 288 -4.64 -11.09 37.66
CA THR A 288 -4.48 -11.21 39.11
C THR A 288 -3.94 -9.90 39.68
N GLY A 289 -4.73 -9.24 40.52
CA GLY A 289 -4.35 -7.94 41.12
C GLY A 289 -5.25 -7.48 42.25
N GLY A 290 -6.21 -8.31 42.69
CA GLY A 290 -7.26 -7.92 43.62
C GLY A 290 -8.29 -6.99 42.98
N LYS A 291 -9.26 -6.56 43.78
CA LYS A 291 -10.34 -5.66 43.33
C LYS A 291 -9.80 -4.22 43.21
N ALA A 292 -9.60 -3.72 41.99
CA ALA A 292 -9.30 -2.30 41.79
C ALA A 292 -10.45 -1.42 42.32
N VAL A 293 -10.12 -0.23 42.81
CA VAL A 293 -11.08 0.68 43.45
C VAL A 293 -12.21 1.00 42.47
N GLY A 294 -13.42 0.57 42.82
CA GLY A 294 -14.65 0.95 42.11
C GLY A 294 -15.20 -0.06 41.11
N ALA A 295 -14.62 -1.26 40.95
CA ALA A 295 -15.17 -2.19 39.96
C ALA A 295 -15.44 -3.60 40.45
N LYS A 296 -16.13 -4.36 39.60
CA LYS A 296 -17.03 -5.44 40.00
C LYS A 296 -16.33 -6.80 40.00
N THR A 297 -15.29 -6.97 39.19
CA THR A 297 -14.58 -8.24 39.01
C THR A 297 -13.10 -8.16 39.42
N GLU A 298 -12.36 -9.26 39.31
CA GLU A 298 -10.90 -9.31 39.52
C GLU A 298 -10.13 -9.28 38.19
N SER A 299 -10.85 -9.20 37.06
CA SER A 299 -10.32 -9.22 35.70
C SER A 299 -10.23 -7.80 35.14
N TRP A 300 -9.01 -7.31 34.92
CA TRP A 300 -8.78 -5.92 34.53
C TRP A 300 -7.98 -5.80 33.25
N TYR A 301 -8.33 -4.82 32.44
CA TYR A 301 -7.40 -4.23 31.49
C TYR A 301 -6.73 -3.04 32.15
N ARG A 302 -5.40 -2.99 32.08
CA ARG A 302 -4.60 -1.87 32.52
C ARG A 302 -4.07 -1.14 31.29
N LYS A 303 -4.26 0.19 31.26
CA LYS A 303 -3.62 1.09 30.31
C LYS A 303 -2.64 1.97 31.06
N ILE A 304 -1.40 2.01 30.60
CA ILE A 304 -0.37 2.92 31.12
C ILE A 304 -0.11 3.95 30.02
N THR A 305 -0.33 5.22 30.33
CA THR A 305 -0.02 6.33 29.42
C THR A 305 1.21 7.06 29.93
N ARG A 306 2.22 7.19 29.08
CA ARG A 306 3.47 7.88 29.39
C ARG A 306 3.66 9.04 28.43
N THR A 307 4.06 10.19 28.97
CA THR A 307 4.51 11.35 28.19
C THR A 307 5.97 11.62 28.53
N PHE A 308 6.76 11.90 27.50
CA PHE A 308 8.20 12.11 27.63
C PHE A 308 8.54 13.58 27.33
N ALA A 309 9.49 14.12 28.08
CA ALA A 309 10.06 15.45 27.87
C ALA A 309 10.98 15.47 26.63
N PRO A 310 11.35 16.66 26.08
CA PRO A 310 12.20 16.84 24.88
C PRO A 310 13.62 16.21 24.89
N ALA A 311 13.97 15.37 25.87
CA ALA A 311 15.19 14.57 25.91
C ALA A 311 14.90 13.06 26.07
N GLY A 312 13.66 12.63 25.81
CA GLY A 312 13.20 11.26 26.00
C GLY A 312 13.04 10.83 27.45
N LYS A 313 13.19 11.75 28.42
CA LYS A 313 12.98 11.47 29.84
C LYS A 313 11.49 11.38 30.15
N LEU A 314 11.07 10.39 30.93
CA LEU A 314 9.69 10.28 31.40
C LEU A 314 9.29 11.54 32.18
N ALA A 315 8.28 12.26 31.70
CA ALA A 315 7.78 13.47 32.32
C ALA A 315 6.51 13.20 33.14
N ARG A 316 5.67 12.28 32.66
CA ARG A 316 4.39 11.92 33.28
C ARG A 316 4.03 10.48 32.98
N GLU A 317 3.48 9.78 33.96
CA GLU A 317 2.90 8.45 33.84
C GLU A 317 1.53 8.45 34.51
N ASP A 318 0.50 8.01 33.78
CA ASP A 318 -0.85 7.82 34.29
C ASP A 318 -1.25 6.37 34.08
N ILE A 319 -1.85 5.77 35.11
CA ILE A 319 -2.32 4.38 35.06
C ILE A 319 -3.84 4.38 35.12
N PHE A 320 -4.44 3.70 34.15
CA PHE A 320 -5.88 3.54 34.02
C PHE A 320 -6.25 2.07 34.08
N PHE A 321 -7.41 1.79 34.64
CA PHE A 321 -8.00 0.46 34.68
C PHE A 321 -9.39 0.46 34.03
N TYR A 322 -9.71 -0.66 33.42
CA TYR A 322 -11.01 -0.97 32.83
C TYR A 322 -11.41 -2.38 33.26
N ASP A 323 -12.62 -2.56 33.79
CA ASP A 323 -13.16 -3.87 34.23
C ASP A 323 -13.55 -4.69 33.00
N ALA A 324 -12.90 -5.84 32.79
CA ALA A 324 -13.01 -6.60 31.55
C ALA A 324 -14.44 -7.08 31.25
N ASP A 325 -15.28 -7.24 32.27
CA ASP A 325 -16.59 -7.90 32.19
C ASP A 325 -17.77 -6.91 32.15
N ILE A 326 -17.51 -5.61 32.06
CA ILE A 326 -18.55 -4.58 31.90
C ILE A 326 -19.03 -4.52 30.43
N ALA A 327 -20.33 -4.26 30.23
CA ALA A 327 -20.92 -4.07 28.90
C ALA A 327 -20.23 -2.94 28.12
N GLU A 328 -20.08 -3.08 26.79
CA GLU A 328 -19.39 -2.11 25.91
C GLU A 328 -19.85 -0.66 26.11
N SER A 329 -21.15 -0.45 26.30
CA SER A 329 -21.76 0.87 26.52
C SER A 329 -21.39 1.53 27.86
N GLU A 330 -20.86 0.75 28.80
CA GLU A 330 -20.50 1.18 30.15
C GLU A 330 -18.99 1.23 30.37
N LYS A 331 -18.18 0.88 29.37
CA LYS A 331 -16.72 0.86 29.48
C LYS A 331 -16.17 2.26 29.68
N ARG A 332 -15.44 2.47 30.78
CA ARG A 332 -14.75 3.73 31.08
C ARG A 332 -13.40 3.42 31.70
N TRP A 333 -12.36 4.09 31.21
CA TRP A 333 -11.05 4.09 31.84
C TRP A 333 -11.09 4.88 33.14
N VAL A 334 -10.78 4.23 34.26
CA VAL A 334 -10.67 4.88 35.57
C VAL A 334 -9.21 5.14 35.85
N GLN A 335 -8.83 6.42 35.96
CA GLN A 335 -7.49 6.80 36.35
C GLN A 335 -7.29 6.51 37.85
N VAL A 336 -6.24 5.76 38.18
CA VAL A 336 -5.81 5.56 39.56
C VAL A 336 -4.69 6.56 39.82
N LYS A 337 -4.88 7.44 40.81
CA LYS A 337 -3.79 8.31 41.26
C LYS A 337 -2.71 7.43 41.90
N PRO A 338 -1.42 7.69 41.61
CA PRO A 338 -0.32 6.94 42.21
C PRO A 338 -0.35 6.97 43.74
#